data_AF-A0A495SA11-F1
#
_entry.id   AF-A0A495SA11-F1
#
_cell.length_a   1.000
_cell.length_b   1.000
_cell.length_c   1.000
_cell.angle_alpha   90.00
_cell.angle_beta   90.00
_cell.angle_gamma   90.00
#
_symmetry.space_group_name_H-M   'P 1'
#
loop_
_entity.id
_entity.type
_entity.pdbx_description
1 polymer ?
#
loop_
_entity_poly.entity_id
_entity_poly.type
_entity_poly.pdbx_seq_one_letter_code
_entity_poly.pdbx_strand_id
1 'polypeptide(L)'
;MSRVKPEAIWQHEKVLPYILTTLKNKISEITAVEKIILFGSRGRLPEEQWEELEGKDWDILVQARCKLRNAQVLVDKNYHLDLIVLDEEQFKHFSQHKTIKEIFPVNMLNLKHN
;
A
#
# COMPACT_ATOMS: atom_id res chain seq x y z
N MET A 1 -6.54 15.01 -7.04
CA MET A 1 -5.36 14.43 -7.72
C MET A 1 -4.21 14.38 -6.71
N SER A 2 -3.48 13.28 -6.63
CA SER A 2 -2.25 13.21 -5.82
C SER A 2 -1.24 14.25 -6.34
N ARG A 3 -0.53 14.91 -5.42
CA ARG A 3 0.49 15.92 -5.75
C ARG A 3 1.83 15.22 -5.93
N VAL A 4 2.53 15.55 -7.01
CA VAL A 4 3.93 15.14 -7.18
C VAL A 4 4.77 15.78 -6.08
N LYS A 5 5.57 14.97 -5.40
CA LYS A 5 6.46 15.36 -4.31
C LYS A 5 7.89 15.08 -4.76
N PRO A 6 8.64 16.08 -5.26
CA PRO A 6 9.99 15.90 -5.78
C PRO A 6 10.96 15.30 -4.75
N GLU A 7 10.67 15.48 -3.46
CA GLU A 7 11.39 14.90 -2.33
C GLU A 7 11.08 13.41 -2.08
N ALA A 8 10.04 12.86 -2.70
CA ALA A 8 9.61 11.49 -2.51
C ALA A 8 10.53 10.53 -3.27
N ILE A 9 11.15 9.60 -2.55
CA ILE A 9 11.98 8.57 -3.16
C ILE A 9 11.06 7.50 -3.76
N TRP A 10 10.95 7.47 -5.10
CA TRP A 10 10.31 6.38 -5.82
C TRP A 10 11.28 5.21 -5.99
N GLN A 11 11.18 4.20 -5.13
CA GLN A 11 11.96 2.96 -5.27
C GLN A 11 11.12 1.77 -4.80
N HIS A 12 10.41 1.11 -5.72
CA HIS A 12 9.55 -0.04 -5.35
C HIS A 12 10.34 -1.14 -4.65
N GLU A 13 11.62 -1.33 -5.02
CA GLU A 13 12.55 -2.26 -4.38
C GLU A 13 12.78 -1.97 -2.89
N LYS A 14 12.52 -0.74 -2.44
CA LYS A 14 12.65 -0.38 -1.02
C LYS A 14 11.30 -0.19 -0.34
N VAL A 15 10.30 0.29 -1.08
CA VAL A 15 8.95 0.54 -0.55
C VAL A 15 8.19 -0.78 -0.32
N LEU A 16 8.19 -1.70 -1.30
CA LEU A 16 7.46 -2.97 -1.16
C LEU A 16 7.99 -3.81 0.02
N PRO A 17 9.31 -4.00 0.21
CA PRO A 17 9.81 -4.68 1.40
C PRO A 17 9.38 -4.00 2.69
N TYR A 18 9.40 -2.66 2.77
CA TYR A 18 8.94 -1.94 3.95
C TYR A 18 7.47 -2.23 4.27
N ILE A 19 6.59 -2.20 3.25
CA ILE A 19 5.16 -2.49 3.38
C ILE A 19 4.93 -3.92 3.87
N LEU A 20 5.57 -4.89 3.21
CA LEU A 20 5.37 -6.32 3.46
C LEU A 20 6.03 -6.83 4.74
N THR A 21 6.98 -6.07 5.29
CA THR A 21 7.70 -6.42 6.52
C THR A 21 7.37 -5.45 7.66
N THR A 22 8.02 -4.29 7.71
CA THR A 22 8.00 -3.38 8.85
C THR A 22 6.58 -2.86 9.13
N LEU A 23 5.87 -2.39 8.11
CA LEU A 23 4.51 -1.89 8.27
C LEU A 23 3.56 -3.02 8.70
N LYS A 24 3.62 -4.17 8.00
CA LYS A 24 2.82 -5.35 8.35
C LYS A 24 3.06 -5.78 9.80
N ASN A 25 4.32 -5.87 10.24
CA ASN A 25 4.69 -6.29 11.58
C ASN A 25 4.15 -5.31 12.63
N LYS A 26 4.32 -3.99 12.42
CA LYS A 26 3.76 -2.95 13.30
C LYS A 26 2.25 -3.05 13.45
N ILE A 27 1.52 -3.34 12.36
CA ILE A 27 0.07 -3.55 12.44
C ILE A 27 -0.25 -4.89 13.13
N SER A 28 0.53 -5.94 12.84
CA SER A 28 0.37 -7.28 13.42
C SER A 28 0.58 -7.32 14.94
N GLU A 29 1.34 -6.37 15.50
CA GLU A 29 1.47 -6.19 16.96
C GLU A 29 0.14 -5.77 17.62
N ILE A 30 -0.78 -5.18 16.85
CA ILE A 30 -2.07 -4.66 17.33
C ILE A 30 -3.22 -5.58 16.91
N THR A 31 -3.22 -6.05 15.66
CA THR A 31 -4.30 -6.85 15.08
C THR A 31 -3.83 -7.68 13.90
N ALA A 32 -4.48 -8.80 13.63
CA ALA A 32 -4.15 -9.65 12.49
C ALA A 32 -4.33 -8.88 11.17
N VAL A 33 -3.27 -8.88 10.35
CA VAL A 33 -3.32 -8.37 8.98
C VAL A 33 -3.83 -9.49 8.07
N GLU A 34 -5.04 -9.31 7.56
CA GLU A 34 -5.69 -10.27 6.67
C GLU A 34 -5.28 -10.04 5.22
N LYS A 35 -5.18 -8.78 4.78
CA LYS A 35 -4.76 -8.41 3.42
C LYS A 35 -3.95 -7.14 3.40
N ILE A 36 -3.04 -7.04 2.42
CA ILE A 36 -2.39 -5.78 2.06
C ILE A 36 -2.60 -5.55 0.56
N ILE A 37 -3.04 -4.35 0.23
CA ILE A 37 -3.55 -4.02 -1.09
C ILE A 37 -2.98 -2.69 -1.53
N LEU A 38 -2.48 -2.64 -2.76
CA LEU A 38 -2.18 -1.41 -3.46
C LEU A 38 -3.44 -0.97 -4.21
N PHE A 39 -3.79 0.31 -4.05
CA PHE A 39 -4.86 0.92 -4.83
C PHE A 39 -4.35 2.18 -5.53
N GLY A 40 -5.27 3.01 -6.03
CA GLY A 40 -4.89 4.27 -6.63
C GLY A 40 -4.06 4.09 -7.91
N SER A 41 -3.02 4.89 -8.09
CA SER A 41 -2.25 4.89 -9.35
C SER A 41 -1.54 3.55 -9.58
N ARG A 42 -0.95 2.96 -8.53
CA ARG A 42 -0.23 1.67 -8.60
C ARG A 42 -1.17 0.47 -8.69
N GLY A 43 -2.38 0.58 -8.15
CA GLY A 43 -3.44 -0.41 -8.37
C GLY A 43 -3.95 -0.44 -9.82
N ARG A 44 -3.97 0.72 -10.50
CA ARG A 44 -4.51 0.84 -11.87
C ARG A 44 -3.49 0.56 -12.98
N LEU A 45 -2.24 1.00 -12.82
CA LEU A 45 -1.23 0.86 -13.86
C LEU A 45 -0.52 -0.51 -13.76
N PRO A 46 -0.19 -1.12 -14.91
CA PRO A 46 0.71 -2.27 -14.96
C PRO A 46 2.09 -1.90 -14.37
N GLU A 47 2.77 -2.89 -13.78
CA GLU A 47 4.04 -2.73 -13.08
C GLU A 47 5.12 -2.10 -13.96
N GLU A 48 5.12 -2.42 -15.25
CA GLU A 48 6.07 -1.89 -16.24
C GLU A 48 5.95 -0.37 -16.42
N GLN A 49 4.82 0.23 -16.04
CA GLN A 49 4.57 1.68 -16.14
C GLN A 49 4.77 2.40 -14.81
N TRP A 50 5.24 1.72 -13.77
CA TRP A 50 5.36 2.36 -12.45
C TRP A 50 6.45 3.43 -12.39
N GLU A 51 7.41 3.44 -13.32
CA GLU A 51 8.40 4.52 -13.48
C GLU A 51 7.72 5.88 -13.71
N GLU A 52 6.59 5.92 -14.42
CA GLU A 52 5.78 7.13 -14.64
C GLU A 52 5.11 7.67 -13.34
N LEU A 53 5.21 6.90 -12.26
CA LEU A 53 4.70 7.26 -10.93
C LEU A 53 5.81 7.76 -10.00
N GLU A 54 6.98 8.08 -10.54
CA GLU A 54 8.05 8.75 -9.79
C GLU A 54 7.53 10.02 -9.10
N GLY A 55 7.96 10.22 -7.85
CA GLY A 55 7.50 11.33 -7.01
C GLY A 55 6.05 11.22 -6.50
N LYS A 56 5.30 10.15 -6.83
CA LYS A 56 3.92 9.94 -6.34
C LYS A 56 3.86 9.03 -5.12
N ASP A 57 2.93 9.35 -4.24
CA ASP A 57 2.54 8.56 -3.07
C ASP A 57 2.08 7.13 -3.38
N TRP A 58 2.30 6.25 -2.41
CA TRP A 58 1.82 4.88 -2.41
C TRP A 58 0.53 4.78 -1.63
N ASP A 59 -0.57 4.57 -2.34
CA ASP A 59 -1.88 4.28 -1.79
C ASP A 59 -1.94 2.81 -1.32
N ILE A 60 -1.98 2.60 0.00
CA ILE A 60 -1.97 1.26 0.62
C ILE A 60 -3.20 1.08 1.51
N LEU A 61 -3.88 -0.03 1.33
CA LEU A 61 -4.96 -0.48 2.20
C LEU A 61 -4.53 -1.77 2.91
N VAL A 62 -4.71 -1.79 4.22
CA VAL A 62 -4.54 -2.99 5.04
C VAL A 62 -5.90 -3.42 5.56
N GLN A 63 -6.35 -4.62 5.18
CA GLN A 63 -7.49 -5.24 5.82
C GLN A 63 -6.99 -5.89 7.11
N ALA A 64 -7.57 -5.49 8.24
CA ALA A 64 -7.26 -6.02 9.55
C ALA A 64 -8.50 -6.64 10.20
N ARG A 65 -8.31 -7.50 11.19
CA ARG A 65 -9.43 -8.14 11.90
C ARG A 65 -10.25 -7.18 12.77
N CYS A 66 -9.66 -6.07 13.19
CA CYS A 66 -10.38 -5.04 13.95
C CYS A 66 -10.01 -3.63 13.49
N LYS A 67 -10.91 -2.68 13.76
CA LYS A 67 -10.76 -1.28 13.38
C LYS A 67 -9.58 -0.64 14.11
N LEU A 68 -8.62 -0.12 13.36
CA LEU A 68 -7.58 0.76 13.87
C LEU A 68 -7.97 2.21 13.61
N ARG A 69 -7.87 3.08 14.63
CA ARG A 69 -7.80 4.52 14.38
C ARG A 69 -6.46 4.78 13.69
N ASN A 70 -6.48 5.33 12.48
CA ASN A 70 -5.28 5.71 11.75
C ASN A 70 -4.36 6.54 12.66
N ALA A 71 -3.24 5.95 13.10
CA ALA A 71 -2.14 6.70 13.67
C ALA A 71 -1.50 7.49 12.52
N GLN A 72 -1.36 8.80 12.70
CA GLN A 72 -0.84 9.71 11.67
C GLN A 72 0.51 9.23 11.10
N VAL A 73 0.73 9.58 9.83
CA VAL A 73 1.94 9.51 9.00
C VAL A 73 3.15 8.84 9.66
N LEU A 74 3.54 7.68 9.13
CA LEU A 74 4.81 7.02 9.47
C LEU A 74 5.97 7.77 8.81
N VAL A 75 6.62 8.69 9.54
CA VAL A 75 7.73 9.54 9.05
C VAL A 75 9.09 8.83 9.03
N ASP A 76 9.12 7.49 9.19
CA ASP A 76 10.37 6.77 9.46
C ASP A 76 11.25 6.53 8.20
N LYS A 77 10.74 6.92 7.02
CA LYS A 77 11.40 6.79 5.72
C LYS A 77 10.95 7.92 4.79
N ASN A 78 11.79 8.34 3.84
CA ASN A 78 11.47 9.30 2.78
C ASN A 78 10.48 8.73 1.72
N TYR A 79 9.54 7.87 2.14
CA TYR A 79 8.45 7.35 1.33
C TYR A 79 7.17 8.05 1.74
N HIS A 80 6.37 8.44 0.75
CA HIS A 80 5.03 8.94 1.01
C HIS A 80 4.05 7.79 0.85
N LEU A 81 3.51 7.32 1.98
CA LEU A 81 2.54 6.24 2.05
C LEU A 81 1.21 6.80 2.57
N ASP A 82 0.17 6.67 1.77
CA ASP A 82 -1.20 6.97 2.18
C ASP A 82 -1.84 5.66 2.65
N LEU A 83 -1.85 5.46 3.97
CA LEU A 83 -2.30 4.22 4.61
C LEU A 83 -3.77 4.31 5.04
N ILE A 84 -4.55 3.32 4.64
CA ILE A 84 -5.91 3.08 5.12
C ILE A 84 -5.93 1.70 5.80
N VAL A 85 -6.42 1.62 7.04
CA VAL A 85 -6.67 0.33 7.71
C VAL A 85 -8.17 0.14 7.90
N LEU A 86 -8.71 -0.94 7.36
CA LEU A 86 -10.15 -1.26 7.37
C LEU A 86 -10.39 -2.65 7.95
N ASP A 87 -11.59 -2.86 8.50
CA ASP A 87 -12.09 -4.21 8.76
C ASP A 87 -12.66 -4.87 7.48
N GLU A 88 -13.12 -6.11 7.59
CA GLU A 88 -13.65 -6.89 6.45
C GLU A 88 -14.87 -6.23 5.79
N GLU A 89 -15.80 -5.68 6.57
CA GLU A 89 -17.03 -5.06 6.05
C GLU A 89 -16.70 -3.80 5.25
N GLN A 90 -15.88 -2.93 5.83
CA GLN A 90 -15.42 -1.71 5.17
C GLN A 90 -14.57 -2.01 3.93
N PHE A 91 -13.74 -3.05 3.99
CA PHE A 91 -12.95 -3.49 2.86
C PHE A 91 -13.84 -3.92 1.68
N LYS A 92 -14.87 -4.75 1.94
CA LYS A 92 -15.82 -5.19 0.89
C LYS A 92 -16.46 -4.01 0.19
N HIS A 93 -16.90 -3.00 0.94
CA HIS A 93 -17.46 -1.77 0.37
C HIS A 93 -16.42 -0.97 -0.43
N PHE A 94 -15.18 -0.88 0.06
CA PHE A 94 -14.11 -0.16 -0.64
C PHE A 94 -13.74 -0.82 -1.97
N SER A 95 -13.67 -2.15 -2.02
CA SER A 95 -13.18 -2.89 -3.20
C SER A 95 -14.20 -3.00 -4.34
N GLN A 96 -15.49 -2.82 -4.08
CA GLN A 96 -16.58 -3.07 -5.05
C GLN A 96 -16.42 -2.33 -6.40
N HIS A 97 -15.79 -1.16 -6.40
CA HIS A 97 -15.66 -0.31 -7.60
C HIS A 97 -14.23 0.21 -7.83
N LYS A 98 -13.23 -0.47 -7.27
CA LYS A 98 -11.83 -0.03 -7.36
C LYS A 98 -10.95 -1.12 -7.97
N THR A 99 -10.09 -0.71 -8.90
CA THR A 99 -8.96 -1.55 -9.32
C THR A 99 -7.96 -1.61 -8.17
N ILE A 100 -7.71 -2.82 -7.71
CA ILE A 100 -6.83 -3.12 -6.59
C ILE A 100 -5.83 -4.20 -6.99
N LYS A 101 -4.64 -4.17 -6.37
CA LYS A 101 -3.65 -5.25 -6.47
C LYS A 101 -3.37 -5.76 -5.06
N GLU A 102 -3.76 -7.00 -4.79
CA GLU A 102 -3.38 -7.66 -3.54
C GLU A 102 -1.90 -8.00 -3.60
N ILE A 103 -1.18 -7.70 -2.53
CA ILE A 103 0.25 -8.02 -2.39
C ILE A 103 0.51 -8.94 -1.19
N PHE A 104 -0.51 -9.18 -0.37
CA PHE A 104 -0.53 -10.14 0.72
C PHE A 104 -1.98 -10.54 1.05
N PRO A 105 -2.26 -11.82 1.35
CA PRO A 105 -1.33 -12.95 1.24
C PRO A 105 -1.07 -13.35 -0.22
N VAL A 106 -1.98 -13.02 -1.14
CA VAL A 106 -1.78 -13.26 -2.57
C VAL A 106 -0.95 -12.12 -3.14
N ASN A 107 0.19 -12.45 -3.75
CA ASN A 107 0.98 -11.48 -4.48
C ASN A 107 0.53 -11.44 -5.95
N MET A 108 -0.21 -10.40 -6.32
CA MET A 108 -0.66 -10.16 -7.70
C MET A 108 0.36 -9.39 -8.55
N LEU A 109 1.49 -8.96 -7.97
CA LEU A 109 2.51 -8.23 -8.73
C LEU A 109 3.37 -9.19 -9.55
N ASN A 110 3.50 -8.90 -10.84
CA ASN A 110 4.43 -9.56 -11.73
C ASN A 110 5.70 -8.71 -11.91
N LEU A 111 6.46 -8.54 -10.83
CA LEU A 111 7.76 -7.88 -10.92
C LEU A 111 8.74 -8.87 -11.57
N LYS A 112 9.17 -8.60 -12.80
CA LYS A 112 10.27 -9.36 -13.40
C LYS A 112 11.51 -9.13 -12.55
N HIS A 113 12.06 -10.20 -11.98
CA HIS A 113 13.40 -10.18 -11.43
C HIS A 113 14.36 -9.95 -12.60
N ASN A 114 14.90 -8.74 -12.72
CA ASN A 114 16.11 -8.51 -13.50
C ASN A 114 17.32 -9.02 -12.71
#